data_AF-A0A2V6QZL9-F1
#
_entry.id   AF-A0A2V6QZL9-F1
#
_cell.length_a   1.000
_cell.length_b   1.000
_cell.length_c   1.000
_cell.angle_alpha   90.00
_cell.angle_beta   90.00
_cell.angle_gamma   90.00
#
_symmetry.space_group_name_H-M   'P 1'
#
loop_
_entity.id
_entity.type
_entity.pdbx_description
1 polymer ?
#
loop_
_entity_poly.entity_id
_entity_poly.type
_entity_poly.pdbx_seq_one_letter_code
_entity_poly.pdbx_strand_id
1 'polypeptide(L)'
;MSALICEVVYRGIFQKNLAARIVRGIVLSARKSERWGIAFGRYGDSPQRNGIPAKDFAIVADTKEELEQNMARYEPKHVDVTICVDDTLSKGVESWAWYGLQPINRLTVPNGTVLMTSLQPFDALLKDIHKKDAPYKLSLIRAKASFSGLWVYKEDHTEVRILGALAKIAPSFLTLDAVAEAIKEMEWGSELKVASARKAFDRMETREVKITEGNPEVPYAFQMPKWWEMREGVTIPAIPIGKPKEGGQGYVPERNPYFKKFSTRTMRPVIDFDTCVKCNLCWIACPDSVFDVMPDGTFDANMEACCGCGVCEAVCPVEDCITMVNESAFDDNASQWEAWRKDKAGYKTWLGAKIGDKKTTVRSHGFRFRGQYDEEIKHDLDSGGVEITAGIPGENADRKTV
;
A
#
# COMPACT_ATOMS: atom_id res chain seq x y z
N MET A 1 -19.76 -0.66 23.14
CA MET A 1 -19.31 -1.60 22.09
C MET A 1 -19.26 -2.97 22.74
N SER A 2 -19.91 -3.98 22.17
CA SER A 2 -19.85 -5.38 22.65
C SER A 2 -18.62 -6.14 22.13
N ALA A 3 -18.01 -5.63 21.06
CA ALA A 3 -16.74 -6.09 20.53
C ALA A 3 -15.96 -4.91 19.97
N LEU A 4 -14.64 -5.05 19.92
CA LEU A 4 -13.74 -4.23 19.12
C LEU A 4 -13.38 -5.02 17.86
N ILE A 5 -13.70 -4.48 16.70
CA ILE A 5 -13.38 -5.04 15.39
C ILE A 5 -12.36 -4.14 14.71
N CYS A 6 -11.20 -4.71 14.38
CA CYS A 6 -10.13 -4.04 13.65
C CYS A 6 -9.90 -4.72 12.31
N GLU A 7 -9.66 -3.94 11.26
CA GLU A 7 -9.00 -4.43 10.03
C GLU A 7 -7.60 -3.85 9.94
N VAL A 8 -6.65 -4.64 9.44
CA VAL A 8 -5.32 -4.19 9.02
C VAL A 8 -5.27 -4.31 7.51
N VAL A 9 -5.16 -3.19 6.82
CA VAL A 9 -5.01 -3.10 5.36
C VAL A 9 -3.55 -2.90 5.04
N TYR A 10 -3.01 -3.78 4.19
CA TYR A 10 -1.57 -3.88 3.97
C TYR A 10 -1.25 -4.33 2.53
N ARG A 11 0.01 -4.17 2.13
CA ARG A 11 0.52 -4.68 0.84
C ARG A 11 0.81 -6.17 0.91
N GLY A 12 0.10 -6.96 0.10
CA GLY A 12 0.28 -8.41 -0.01
C GLY A 12 1.74 -8.80 -0.23
N ILE A 13 2.15 -9.88 0.43
CA ILE A 13 3.54 -10.36 0.54
C ILE A 13 4.47 -9.40 1.29
N PHE A 14 4.51 -8.11 0.93
CA PHE A 14 5.45 -7.15 1.46
C PHE A 14 5.21 -6.78 2.94
N GLN A 15 3.98 -6.90 3.41
CA GLN A 15 3.60 -6.53 4.78
C GLN A 15 2.78 -7.62 5.47
N LYS A 16 2.73 -8.82 4.89
CA LYS A 16 1.93 -9.95 5.40
C LYS A 16 2.30 -10.30 6.84
N ASN A 17 3.60 -10.42 7.13
CA ASN A 17 4.07 -10.81 8.47
C ASN A 17 3.81 -9.70 9.49
N LEU A 18 3.91 -8.43 9.07
CA LEU A 18 3.54 -7.27 9.89
C LEU A 18 2.07 -7.27 10.24
N ALA A 19 1.18 -7.42 9.26
CA ALA A 19 -0.26 -7.47 9.48
C ALA A 19 -0.65 -8.61 10.42
N ALA A 20 -0.12 -9.81 10.19
CA ALA A 20 -0.35 -10.98 11.04
C ALA A 20 0.10 -10.75 12.49
N ARG A 21 1.25 -10.09 12.71
CA ARG A 21 1.75 -9.74 14.05
C ARG A 21 0.89 -8.68 14.73
N ILE A 22 0.38 -7.69 13.98
CA ILE A 22 -0.54 -6.68 14.52
C ILE A 22 -1.83 -7.36 14.99
N VAL A 23 -2.51 -8.13 14.13
CA VAL A 23 -3.80 -8.75 14.51
C VAL A 23 -3.67 -9.76 15.64
N ARG A 24 -2.58 -10.55 15.66
CA ARG A 24 -2.27 -11.44 16.79
C ARG A 24 -1.97 -10.64 18.06
N GLY A 25 -1.18 -9.57 17.95
CA GLY A 25 -0.85 -8.69 19.05
C GLY A 25 -2.10 -8.06 19.69
N ILE A 26 -3.09 -7.69 18.88
CA ILE A 26 -4.39 -7.18 19.37
C ILE A 26 -5.08 -8.24 20.23
N VAL A 27 -5.22 -9.47 19.72
CA VAL A 27 -5.87 -10.57 20.44
C VAL A 27 -5.12 -10.93 21.72
N LEU A 28 -3.78 -11.03 21.66
CA LEU A 28 -2.95 -11.38 22.81
C LEU A 28 -2.99 -10.29 23.89
N SER A 29 -2.96 -9.01 23.49
CA SER A 29 -3.13 -7.89 24.42
C SER A 29 -4.51 -7.92 25.07
N ALA A 30 -5.57 -8.21 24.31
CA ALA A 30 -6.91 -8.34 24.85
C ALA A 30 -7.07 -9.53 25.83
N ARG A 31 -6.42 -10.66 25.56
CA ARG A 31 -6.39 -11.82 26.47
C ARG A 31 -5.82 -11.45 27.84
N LYS A 32 -4.88 -10.50 27.91
CA LYS A 32 -4.34 -9.97 29.19
C LYS A 32 -5.35 -9.17 30.00
N SER A 33 -6.40 -8.69 29.35
CA SER A 33 -7.56 -8.07 30.00
C SER A 33 -8.75 -9.03 30.11
N GLU A 34 -8.49 -10.35 30.14
CA GLU A 34 -9.50 -11.42 30.27
C GLU A 34 -10.56 -11.49 29.15
N ARG A 35 -10.34 -10.80 28.03
CA ARG A 35 -11.27 -10.78 26.88
C ARG A 35 -11.01 -11.92 25.92
N TRP A 36 -11.98 -12.24 25.07
CA TRP A 36 -11.85 -13.25 24.01
C TRP A 36 -11.49 -12.60 22.69
N GLY A 37 -10.75 -13.28 21.81
CA GLY A 37 -10.49 -12.73 20.49
C GLY A 37 -10.06 -13.75 19.45
N ILE A 38 -10.20 -13.36 18.19
CA ILE A 38 -9.79 -14.11 17.00
C ILE A 38 -9.06 -13.19 16.03
N ALA A 39 -8.06 -13.74 15.35
CA ALA A 39 -7.36 -13.08 14.25
C ALA A 39 -7.40 -13.97 13.00
N PHE A 40 -7.74 -13.40 11.84
CA PHE A 40 -7.84 -14.14 10.58
C PHE A 40 -7.63 -13.22 9.37
N GLY A 41 -7.15 -13.78 8.26
CA GLY A 41 -7.02 -13.05 7.00
C GLY A 41 -8.28 -13.12 6.15
N ARG A 42 -8.51 -12.13 5.29
CA ARG A 42 -9.59 -12.16 4.30
C ARG A 42 -9.34 -13.30 3.31
N TYR A 43 -10.25 -14.25 3.25
CA TYR A 43 -10.09 -15.45 2.42
C TYR A 43 -9.87 -15.13 0.94
N GLY A 44 -10.59 -14.13 0.41
CA GLY A 44 -10.46 -13.69 -0.99
C GLY A 44 -9.09 -13.15 -1.36
N ASP A 45 -8.25 -12.78 -0.39
CA ASP A 45 -6.88 -12.33 -0.68
C ASP A 45 -5.88 -13.50 -0.76
N SER A 46 -6.29 -14.74 -0.46
CA SER A 46 -5.42 -15.91 -0.51
C SER A 46 -5.54 -16.67 -1.85
N PRO A 47 -4.43 -16.96 -2.55
CA PRO A 47 -3.04 -16.64 -2.20
C PRO A 47 -2.68 -15.17 -2.45
N GLN A 48 -1.97 -14.56 -1.51
CA GLN A 48 -1.53 -13.16 -1.61
C GLN A 48 -0.54 -12.96 -2.77
N ARG A 49 -0.45 -11.72 -3.28
CA ARG A 49 0.41 -11.30 -4.39
C ARG A 49 1.20 -10.07 -3.99
N ASN A 50 2.37 -9.87 -4.60
CA ASN A 50 3.24 -8.73 -4.32
C ASN A 50 2.49 -7.40 -4.54
N GLY A 51 2.42 -6.57 -3.51
CA GLY A 51 1.87 -5.20 -3.58
C GLY A 51 0.35 -5.10 -3.67
N ILE A 52 -0.36 -6.18 -4.03
CA ILE A 52 -1.82 -6.19 -4.07
C ILE A 52 -2.38 -5.96 -2.66
N PRO A 53 -3.28 -4.99 -2.47
CA PRO A 53 -3.90 -4.76 -1.17
C PRO A 53 -4.57 -6.00 -0.60
N ALA A 54 -4.31 -6.29 0.66
CA ALA A 54 -4.89 -7.39 1.41
C ALA A 54 -5.35 -6.93 2.80
N LYS A 55 -6.20 -7.74 3.44
CA LYS A 55 -6.74 -7.45 4.76
C LYS A 55 -6.59 -8.61 5.73
N ASP A 56 -6.17 -8.29 6.95
CA ASP A 56 -6.29 -9.15 8.12
C ASP A 56 -7.23 -8.50 9.13
N PHE A 57 -7.94 -9.30 9.92
CA PHE A 57 -8.89 -8.82 10.91
C PHE A 57 -8.52 -9.32 12.30
N ALA A 58 -8.80 -8.50 13.30
CA ALA A 58 -8.80 -8.87 14.71
C ALA A 58 -10.16 -8.51 15.30
N ILE A 59 -10.80 -9.45 15.99
CA ILE A 59 -12.06 -9.22 16.70
C ILE A 59 -11.85 -9.62 18.15
N VAL A 60 -12.18 -8.71 19.06
CA VAL A 60 -12.08 -8.89 20.50
C VAL A 60 -13.43 -8.61 21.13
N ALA A 61 -13.90 -9.48 22.02
CA ALA A 61 -15.18 -9.33 22.72
C ALA A 61 -15.02 -9.62 24.22
N ASP A 62 -15.96 -9.11 25.02
CA ASP A 62 -15.96 -9.35 26.48
C ASP A 62 -16.33 -10.82 26.78
N THR A 63 -17.24 -11.40 26.00
CA THR A 63 -17.72 -12.78 26.17
C THR A 63 -17.38 -13.69 24.99
N LYS A 64 -17.42 -15.00 25.21
CA LYS A 64 -17.18 -16.00 24.16
C LYS A 64 -18.34 -16.01 23.15
N GLU A 65 -19.57 -15.88 23.64
CA GLU A 65 -20.80 -15.87 22.85
C GLU A 65 -20.82 -14.70 21.86
N GLU A 66 -20.39 -13.51 22.28
CA GLU A 66 -20.24 -12.34 21.40
C GLU A 66 -19.16 -12.55 20.33
N LEU A 67 -18.06 -13.24 20.67
CA LEU A 67 -17.03 -13.58 19.71
C LEU A 67 -17.56 -14.55 18.66
N GLU A 68 -18.28 -15.60 19.07
CA GLU A 68 -18.84 -16.63 18.18
C GLU A 68 -19.78 -16.04 17.11
N GLN A 69 -20.54 -14.99 17.44
CA GLN A 69 -21.39 -14.25 16.48
C GLN A 69 -20.59 -13.58 15.34
N ASN A 70 -19.29 -13.36 15.54
CA ASN A 70 -18.40 -12.71 14.60
C ASN A 70 -17.45 -13.68 13.89
N MET A 71 -17.28 -14.92 14.38
CA MET A 71 -16.33 -15.90 13.83
C MET A 71 -16.74 -16.49 12.48
N ALA A 72 -18.03 -16.48 12.12
CA ALA A 72 -18.54 -17.07 10.88
C ALA A 72 -18.54 -16.10 9.67
N ARG A 73 -17.59 -15.15 9.61
CA ARG A 73 -17.54 -14.11 8.57
C ARG A 73 -16.21 -14.15 7.83
N TYR A 74 -16.26 -14.17 6.49
CA TYR A 74 -15.06 -14.06 5.64
C TYR A 74 -14.46 -12.64 5.65
N GLU A 75 -15.31 -11.62 5.79
CA GLU A 75 -14.96 -10.21 5.94
C GLU A 75 -16.03 -9.56 6.83
N PRO A 76 -15.66 -8.87 7.92
CA PRO A 76 -16.57 -8.02 8.68
C PRO A 76 -17.21 -6.95 7.78
N LYS A 77 -18.49 -6.64 8.01
CA LYS A 77 -19.19 -5.58 7.26
C LYS A 77 -18.92 -4.17 7.80
N HIS A 78 -18.38 -4.10 9.01
CA HIS A 78 -18.01 -2.87 9.68
C HIS A 78 -16.84 -3.12 10.63
N VAL A 79 -16.05 -2.09 10.89
CA VAL A 79 -14.92 -2.12 11.82
C VAL A 79 -14.89 -0.82 12.65
N ASP A 80 -14.44 -0.92 13.90
CA ASP A 80 -14.25 0.22 14.78
C ASP A 80 -12.94 0.96 14.45
N VAL A 81 -11.92 0.19 14.06
CA VAL A 81 -10.61 0.72 13.66
C VAL A 81 -10.13 0.10 12.35
N THR A 82 -9.89 0.94 11.35
CA THR A 82 -9.14 0.58 10.14
C THR A 82 -7.68 0.96 10.32
N ILE A 83 -6.77 -0.01 10.27
CA ILE A 83 -5.33 0.19 10.41
C ILE A 83 -4.69 0.10 9.02
N CYS A 84 -4.08 1.16 8.55
CA CYS A 84 -3.40 1.22 7.26
C CYS A 84 -1.88 1.30 7.46
N VAL A 85 -1.14 0.29 7.00
CA VAL A 85 0.33 0.21 7.19
C VAL A 85 1.14 0.74 5.98
N ASP A 86 0.45 1.28 4.98
CA ASP A 86 1.03 1.99 3.83
C ASP A 86 0.03 3.04 3.35
N ASP A 87 0.39 4.31 3.48
CA ASP A 87 -0.50 5.44 3.22
C ASP A 87 -0.93 5.57 1.75
N THR A 88 -0.18 5.01 0.81
CA THR A 88 -0.53 5.00 -0.62
C THR A 88 -1.79 4.16 -0.91
N LEU A 89 -2.20 3.28 0.01
CA LEU A 89 -3.49 2.56 -0.04
C LEU A 89 -4.70 3.49 0.14
N SER A 90 -4.50 4.75 0.55
CA SER A 90 -5.56 5.77 0.65
C SER A 90 -6.23 6.03 -0.70
N LYS A 91 -5.46 5.92 -1.79
CA LYS A 91 -5.92 6.05 -3.18
C LYS A 91 -6.85 4.93 -3.64
N GLY A 92 -7.01 3.90 -2.81
CA GLY A 92 -7.97 2.84 -3.04
C GLY A 92 -7.38 1.45 -2.81
N VAL A 93 -8.23 0.57 -2.32
CA VAL A 93 -7.95 -0.79 -1.91
C VAL A 93 -8.72 -1.71 -2.82
N GLU A 94 -8.03 -2.51 -3.62
CA GLU A 94 -8.65 -3.49 -4.50
C GLU A 94 -8.05 -4.87 -4.23
N SER A 95 -8.91 -5.83 -3.89
CA SER A 95 -8.51 -7.23 -3.77
C SER A 95 -8.30 -7.83 -5.16
N TRP A 96 -7.35 -8.76 -5.28
CA TRP A 96 -7.19 -9.51 -6.52
C TRP A 96 -8.39 -10.43 -6.85
N ALA A 97 -9.24 -10.72 -5.87
CA ALA A 97 -10.48 -11.47 -6.07
C ALA A 97 -11.64 -10.59 -6.61
N TRP A 98 -11.32 -9.42 -7.15
CA TRP A 98 -12.17 -8.65 -8.07
C TRP A 98 -13.43 -8.03 -7.44
N TYR A 99 -13.22 -7.05 -6.57
CA TYR A 99 -14.28 -6.35 -5.84
C TYR A 99 -14.51 -4.88 -6.28
N GLY A 100 -13.81 -4.42 -7.32
CA GLY A 100 -13.69 -3.01 -7.64
C GLY A 100 -12.77 -2.28 -6.67
N LEU A 101 -12.55 -0.99 -6.92
CA LEU A 101 -11.76 -0.15 -6.05
C LEU A 101 -12.59 0.23 -4.82
N GLN A 102 -12.05 0.03 -3.61
CA GLN A 102 -12.73 0.36 -2.36
C GLN A 102 -12.01 1.50 -1.63
N PRO A 103 -12.75 2.44 -1.02
CA PRO A 103 -12.17 3.40 -0.08
C PRO A 103 -11.46 2.70 1.07
N ILE A 104 -10.32 3.26 1.51
CA ILE A 104 -9.62 2.75 2.70
C ILE A 104 -10.51 2.79 3.95
N ASN A 105 -11.40 3.78 4.06
CA ASN A 105 -12.32 3.99 5.18
C ASN A 105 -13.71 3.33 4.98
N ARG A 106 -13.84 2.40 4.02
CA ARG A 106 -15.13 1.79 3.64
C ARG A 106 -15.82 1.11 4.82
N LEU A 107 -15.09 0.26 5.55
CA LEU A 107 -15.69 -0.53 6.65
C LEU A 107 -15.74 0.25 7.97
N THR A 108 -14.99 1.34 8.10
CA THR A 108 -14.95 2.11 9.36
C THR A 108 -16.35 2.61 9.73
N VAL A 109 -16.79 2.38 10.96
CA VAL A 109 -18.09 2.87 11.46
C VAL A 109 -18.09 4.40 11.62
N PRO A 110 -19.28 5.04 11.69
CA PRO A 110 -19.40 6.44 12.12
C PRO A 110 -18.68 6.67 13.44
N ASN A 111 -17.89 7.74 13.53
CA ASN A 111 -17.02 8.08 14.67
C ASN A 111 -15.93 7.04 15.00
N GLY A 112 -15.76 6.01 14.16
CA GLY A 112 -14.65 5.07 14.21
C GLY A 112 -13.32 5.74 13.83
N THR A 113 -12.24 4.96 13.82
CA THR A 113 -10.90 5.49 13.58
C THR A 113 -10.22 4.83 12.38
N VAL A 114 -9.60 5.64 11.53
CA VAL A 114 -8.59 5.20 10.58
C VAL A 114 -7.22 5.54 11.17
N LEU A 115 -6.45 4.52 11.55
CA LEU A 115 -5.09 4.64 12.08
C LEU A 115 -4.09 4.36 10.96
N MET A 116 -3.15 5.27 10.69
CA MET A 116 -2.15 5.08 9.65
C MET A 116 -0.71 5.30 10.14
N THR A 117 0.23 4.57 9.55
CA THR A 117 1.65 4.91 9.60
C THR A 117 1.99 5.79 8.39
N SER A 118 2.29 7.07 8.62
CA SER A 118 2.60 8.01 7.53
C SER A 118 3.45 9.19 8.00
N LEU A 119 4.32 9.67 7.10
CA LEU A 119 5.01 10.95 7.25
C LEU A 119 4.23 12.12 6.64
N GLN A 120 3.17 11.85 5.87
CA GLN A 120 2.37 12.88 5.21
C GLN A 120 1.47 13.61 6.21
N PRO A 121 1.26 14.93 6.06
CA PRO A 121 0.29 15.65 6.88
C PRO A 121 -1.15 15.19 6.57
N PHE A 122 -2.06 15.42 7.52
CA PHE A 122 -3.47 15.04 7.38
C PHE A 122 -4.10 15.55 6.08
N ASP A 123 -3.84 16.81 5.71
CA ASP A 123 -4.44 17.42 4.51
C ASP A 123 -3.93 16.80 3.21
N ALA A 124 -2.69 16.30 3.18
CA ALA A 124 -2.18 15.59 2.01
C ALA A 124 -2.87 14.23 1.86
N LEU A 125 -2.99 13.47 2.95
CA LEU A 125 -3.68 12.18 2.96
C LEU A 125 -5.15 12.32 2.56
N LEU A 126 -5.84 13.38 3.01
CA LEU A 126 -7.24 13.63 2.66
C LEU A 126 -7.48 13.93 1.17
N LYS A 127 -6.44 14.25 0.39
CA LYS A 127 -6.56 14.33 -1.07
C LYS A 127 -6.73 12.95 -1.70
N ASP A 128 -6.20 11.91 -1.07
CA ASP A 128 -6.27 10.52 -1.54
C ASP A 128 -7.42 9.76 -0.87
N ILE A 129 -7.66 9.98 0.43
CA ILE A 129 -8.71 9.29 1.18
C ILE A 129 -10.08 9.75 0.67
N HIS A 130 -10.83 8.82 0.09
CA HIS A 130 -12.17 9.05 -0.41
C HIS A 130 -13.14 9.56 0.68
N LYS A 131 -14.08 10.43 0.26
CA LYS A 131 -15.13 10.96 1.13
C LYS A 131 -15.94 9.85 1.77
N LYS A 132 -16.33 10.07 3.02
CA LYS A 132 -17.22 9.20 3.79
C LYS A 132 -18.52 9.93 4.11
N ASP A 133 -19.61 9.17 4.13
CA ASP A 133 -20.96 9.63 4.47
C ASP A 133 -21.17 9.89 5.97
N ALA A 134 -20.17 9.60 6.80
CA ALA A 134 -20.17 9.83 8.23
C ALA A 134 -18.81 10.35 8.71
N PRO A 135 -18.77 11.18 9.77
CA PRO A 135 -17.52 11.63 10.36
C PRO A 135 -16.75 10.45 10.95
N TYR A 136 -15.42 10.55 10.95
CA TYR A 136 -14.51 9.57 11.54
C TYR A 136 -13.25 10.27 12.05
N LYS A 137 -12.42 9.55 12.81
CA LYS A 137 -11.13 10.06 13.28
C LYS A 137 -10.02 9.53 12.38
N LEU A 138 -9.14 10.39 11.92
CA LEU A 138 -7.88 10.01 11.30
C LEU A 138 -6.78 10.13 12.36
N SER A 139 -6.08 9.04 12.66
CA SER A 139 -4.98 8.99 13.61
C SER A 139 -3.69 8.60 12.93
N LEU A 140 -2.58 9.27 13.25
CA LEU A 140 -1.29 9.07 12.60
C LEU A 140 -0.21 8.67 13.59
N ILE A 141 0.55 7.65 13.21
CA ILE A 141 1.89 7.37 13.75
C ILE A 141 2.89 7.87 12.71
N ARG A 142 3.73 8.83 13.07
CA ARG A 142 4.75 9.39 12.18
C ARG A 142 5.84 8.35 11.90
N ALA A 143 5.72 7.67 10.75
CA ALA A 143 6.61 6.59 10.34
C ALA A 143 6.55 6.38 8.82
N LYS A 144 7.64 5.86 8.24
CA LYS A 144 7.64 5.30 6.88
C LYS A 144 6.88 3.95 6.89
N ALA A 145 6.35 3.55 5.74
CA ALA A 145 5.75 2.22 5.59
C ALA A 145 6.82 1.13 5.81
N SER A 146 6.51 0.17 6.68
CA SER A 146 7.39 -0.96 6.96
C SER A 146 7.19 -2.05 5.91
N PHE A 147 8.12 -2.15 4.96
CA PHE A 147 8.14 -3.22 3.97
C PHE A 147 9.15 -4.31 4.33
N SER A 148 8.77 -5.56 4.10
CA SER A 148 9.63 -6.73 4.18
C SER A 148 9.36 -7.68 3.00
N GLY A 149 10.09 -8.78 2.88
CA GLY A 149 9.80 -9.80 1.86
C GLY A 149 8.95 -10.95 2.39
N LEU A 150 8.59 -11.92 1.53
CA LEU A 150 7.80 -13.10 1.89
C LEU A 150 8.36 -13.85 3.12
N TRP A 151 9.68 -14.03 3.17
CA TRP A 151 10.37 -14.83 4.18
C TRP A 151 11.07 -14.00 5.25
N VAL A 152 10.89 -12.68 5.23
CA VAL A 152 11.62 -11.75 6.11
C VAL A 152 10.62 -10.92 6.87
N TYR A 153 10.90 -10.67 8.14
CA TYR A 153 10.19 -9.69 8.96
C TYR A 153 11.16 -8.55 9.27
N LYS A 154 10.80 -7.31 8.89
CA LYS A 154 11.57 -6.12 9.26
C LYS A 154 11.19 -5.74 10.69
N GLU A 155 12.14 -5.85 11.61
CA GLU A 155 11.92 -5.56 13.02
C GLU A 155 12.19 -4.07 13.30
N ASP A 156 11.25 -3.21 12.91
CA ASP A 156 11.33 -1.75 13.08
C ASP A 156 10.31 -1.20 14.09
N HIS A 157 9.78 -2.08 14.94
CA HIS A 157 8.78 -1.80 15.98
C HIS A 157 7.46 -1.22 15.45
N THR A 158 7.16 -1.29 14.14
CA THR A 158 5.89 -0.80 13.59
C THR A 158 4.68 -1.45 14.24
N GLU A 159 4.71 -2.76 14.47
CA GLU A 159 3.64 -3.52 15.09
C GLU A 159 3.34 -3.05 16.51
N VAL A 160 4.38 -2.86 17.35
CA VAL A 160 4.19 -2.47 18.75
C VAL A 160 3.81 -1.01 18.90
N ARG A 161 4.25 -0.14 17.98
CA ARG A 161 3.78 1.25 17.91
C ARG A 161 2.28 1.32 17.60
N ILE A 162 1.81 0.46 16.68
CA ILE A 162 0.37 0.34 16.37
C ILE A 162 -0.41 -0.17 17.59
N LEU A 163 0.08 -1.20 18.29
CA LEU A 163 -0.58 -1.69 19.50
C LEU A 163 -0.67 -0.61 20.60
N GLY A 164 0.41 0.16 20.79
CA GLY A 164 0.41 1.31 21.70
C GLY A 164 -0.62 2.38 21.31
N ALA A 165 -0.71 2.73 20.03
CA ALA A 165 -1.73 3.65 19.52
C ALA A 165 -3.16 3.11 19.72
N LEU A 166 -3.39 1.81 19.48
CA LEU A 166 -4.69 1.16 19.70
C LEU A 166 -5.13 1.22 21.16
N ALA A 167 -4.20 1.10 22.11
CA ALA A 167 -4.52 1.24 23.54
C ALA A 167 -5.04 2.65 23.89
N LYS A 168 -4.68 3.69 23.10
CA LYS A 168 -5.24 5.05 23.24
C LYS A 168 -6.58 5.19 22.54
N ILE A 169 -6.76 4.53 21.40
CA ILE A 169 -7.99 4.59 20.59
C ILE A 169 -9.13 3.82 21.26
N ALA A 170 -8.85 2.63 21.79
CA ALA A 170 -9.84 1.71 22.36
C ALA A 170 -9.41 1.18 23.75
N PRO A 171 -9.21 2.07 24.75
CA PRO A 171 -8.70 1.71 26.06
C PRO A 171 -9.61 0.74 26.84
N SER A 172 -10.91 0.71 26.50
CA SER A 172 -11.86 -0.22 27.10
C SER A 172 -11.58 -1.67 26.73
N PHE A 173 -10.96 -1.94 25.58
CA PHE A 173 -10.66 -3.29 25.10
C PHE A 173 -9.18 -3.66 25.22
N LEU A 174 -8.29 -2.70 24.96
CA LEU A 174 -6.84 -2.86 25.06
C LEU A 174 -6.27 -1.81 26.01
N THR A 175 -5.89 -2.19 27.22
CA THR A 175 -5.16 -1.30 28.11
C THR A 175 -3.68 -1.26 27.73
N LEU A 176 -3.00 -0.13 28.00
CA LEU A 176 -1.58 0.01 27.69
C LEU A 176 -0.72 -1.00 28.45
N ASP A 177 -1.09 -1.34 29.68
CA ASP A 177 -0.36 -2.32 30.48
C ASP A 177 -0.58 -3.75 29.97
N ALA A 178 -1.80 -4.09 29.54
CA ALA A 178 -2.07 -5.36 28.86
C ALA A 178 -1.27 -5.50 27.57
N VAL A 179 -1.14 -4.43 26.78
CA VAL A 179 -0.27 -4.38 25.60
C VAL A 179 1.19 -4.59 26.00
N ALA A 180 1.67 -3.89 27.03
CA ALA A 180 3.05 -4.03 27.50
C ALA A 180 3.37 -5.44 28.00
N GLU A 181 2.47 -6.05 28.78
CA GLU A 181 2.60 -7.42 29.27
C GLU A 181 2.62 -8.41 28.10
N ALA A 182 1.69 -8.28 27.16
CA ALA A 182 1.65 -9.15 25.98
C ALA A 182 2.93 -9.03 25.14
N ILE A 183 3.51 -7.83 25.00
CA ILE A 183 4.79 -7.63 24.31
C ILE A 183 5.94 -8.35 25.03
N LYS A 184 5.96 -8.38 26.37
CA LYS A 184 7.01 -9.06 27.14
C LYS A 184 6.91 -10.59 27.02
N GLU A 185 5.70 -11.13 26.98
CA GLU A 185 5.46 -12.57 26.92
C GLU A 185 5.51 -13.19 25.53
N MET A 186 5.18 -12.41 24.49
CA MET A 186 5.41 -12.85 23.12
C MET A 186 6.90 -13.17 22.91
N GLU A 187 7.25 -13.84 21.82
CA GLU A 187 8.64 -14.10 21.38
C GLU A 187 9.49 -12.82 21.15
N TRP A 188 9.04 -11.67 21.65
CA TRP A 188 9.60 -10.34 21.52
C TRP A 188 10.43 -9.93 22.74
N GLY A 189 10.11 -10.39 23.96
CA GLY A 189 10.96 -10.31 25.17
C GLY A 189 11.71 -9.00 25.41
N SER A 190 11.20 -7.86 24.93
CA SER A 190 11.99 -6.64 24.72
C SER A 190 11.37 -5.43 25.41
N GLU A 191 12.09 -4.90 26.40
CA GLU A 191 11.75 -3.63 27.05
C GLU A 191 11.78 -2.45 26.07
N LEU A 192 12.61 -2.51 25.02
CA LEU A 192 12.67 -1.49 23.97
C LEU A 192 11.37 -1.44 23.16
N LYS A 193 10.74 -2.59 22.90
CA LYS A 193 9.44 -2.65 22.23
C LYS A 193 8.33 -2.09 23.10
N VAL A 194 8.35 -2.40 24.40
CA VAL A 194 7.41 -1.80 25.37
C VAL A 194 7.56 -0.29 25.41
N ALA A 195 8.79 0.23 25.47
CA ALA A 195 9.06 1.66 25.42
C ALA A 195 8.55 2.29 24.10
N SER A 196 8.70 1.58 22.98
CA SER A 196 8.20 2.02 21.66
C SER A 196 6.67 2.09 21.62
N ALA A 197 5.98 1.11 22.20
CA ALA A 197 4.53 1.12 22.33
C ALA A 197 4.04 2.30 23.20
N ARG A 198 4.64 2.51 24.38
CA ARG A 198 4.31 3.63 25.28
C ARG A 198 4.54 4.99 24.60
N LYS A 199 5.67 5.14 23.90
CA LYS A 199 5.99 6.35 23.14
C LYS A 199 4.98 6.61 22.01
N ALA A 200 4.50 5.58 21.34
CA ALA A 200 3.47 5.72 20.31
C ALA A 200 2.09 6.06 20.88
N PHE A 201 1.71 5.49 22.02
CA PHE A 201 0.52 5.88 22.78
C PHE A 201 0.53 7.40 23.04
N ASP A 202 1.64 7.94 23.56
CA ASP A 202 1.73 9.37 23.86
C ASP A 202 1.72 10.24 22.61
N ARG A 203 2.53 9.87 21.60
CA ARG A 203 2.81 10.71 20.42
C ARG A 203 1.82 10.58 19.27
N MET A 204 0.90 9.62 19.31
CA MET A 204 -0.13 9.50 18.27
C MET A 204 -0.93 10.79 18.16
N GLU A 205 -1.01 11.31 16.94
CA GLU A 205 -1.82 12.46 16.57
C GLU A 205 -3.19 12.00 16.08
N THR A 206 -4.25 12.73 16.41
CA THR A 206 -5.61 12.43 15.95
C THR A 206 -6.30 13.70 15.52
N ARG A 207 -7.06 13.62 14.43
CA ARG A 207 -7.93 14.67 13.91
C ARG A 207 -9.28 14.09 13.52
N GLU A 208 -10.34 14.84 13.77
CA GLU A 208 -11.68 14.53 13.23
C GLU A 208 -11.77 14.93 11.75
N VAL A 209 -12.33 14.03 10.94
CA VAL A 209 -12.61 14.24 9.52
C VAL A 209 -14.11 14.38 9.33
N LYS A 210 -14.54 15.50 8.76
CA LYS A 210 -15.94 15.82 8.48
C LYS A 210 -16.40 15.17 7.18
N ILE A 211 -17.71 15.01 7.02
CA ILE A 211 -18.34 14.47 5.80
C ILE A 211 -18.02 15.29 4.53
N THR A 212 -17.63 16.55 4.68
CA THR A 212 -17.28 17.46 3.57
C THR A 212 -15.84 17.25 3.07
N GLU A 213 -15.01 16.54 3.83
CA GLU A 213 -13.57 16.37 3.61
C GLU A 213 -13.26 15.00 2.99
N GLY A 214 -12.19 14.93 2.20
CA GLY A 214 -11.80 13.73 1.45
C GLY A 214 -11.89 13.92 -0.07
N ASN A 215 -11.31 12.97 -0.80
CA ASN A 215 -11.38 12.89 -2.26
C ASN A 215 -12.83 12.67 -2.74
N PRO A 216 -13.38 13.56 -3.58
CA PRO A 216 -14.74 13.40 -4.12
C PRO A 216 -14.86 12.35 -5.24
N GLU A 217 -13.75 11.76 -5.70
CA GLU A 217 -13.76 10.65 -6.65
C GLU A 217 -14.67 9.53 -6.16
N VAL A 218 -15.47 8.98 -7.07
CA VAL A 218 -16.28 7.79 -6.81
C VAL A 218 -15.49 6.59 -7.32
N PRO A 219 -15.02 5.70 -6.44
CA PRO A 219 -14.32 4.49 -6.85
C PRO A 219 -15.15 3.70 -7.86
N TYR A 220 -14.50 3.20 -8.91
CA TYR A 220 -15.20 2.36 -9.87
C TYR A 220 -15.65 1.05 -9.19
N ALA A 221 -16.83 0.59 -9.61
CA ALA A 221 -17.41 -0.67 -9.19
C ALA A 221 -17.86 -1.44 -10.42
N PHE A 222 -17.92 -2.76 -10.29
CA PHE A 222 -18.40 -3.63 -11.36
C PHE A 222 -19.87 -4.00 -11.11
N GLN A 223 -20.66 -4.01 -12.18
CA GLN A 223 -21.98 -4.60 -12.15
C GLN A 223 -21.81 -6.13 -12.22
N MET A 224 -22.19 -6.82 -11.14
CA MET A 224 -22.15 -8.29 -11.14
C MET A 224 -23.18 -8.83 -12.13
N PRO A 225 -22.85 -9.86 -12.92
CA PRO A 225 -23.83 -10.51 -13.78
C PRO A 225 -24.92 -11.14 -12.92
N LYS A 226 -26.16 -11.03 -13.38
CA LYS A 226 -27.28 -11.77 -12.79
C LYS A 226 -27.08 -13.26 -13.05
N TRP A 227 -27.72 -14.12 -12.24
CA TRP A 227 -27.51 -15.57 -12.35
C TRP A 227 -27.83 -16.12 -13.75
N TRP A 228 -28.76 -15.50 -14.48
CA TRP A 228 -29.12 -15.87 -15.86
C TRP A 228 -28.25 -15.23 -16.94
N GLU A 229 -27.40 -14.26 -16.57
CA GLU A 229 -26.39 -13.66 -17.45
C GLU A 229 -25.05 -14.41 -17.36
N MET A 230 -24.89 -15.24 -16.31
CA MET A 230 -23.75 -16.14 -16.18
C MET A 230 -23.80 -17.19 -17.29
N ARG A 231 -22.68 -17.36 -17.99
CA ARG A 231 -22.55 -18.36 -19.06
C ARG A 231 -22.59 -19.77 -18.46
N GLU A 232 -22.99 -20.74 -19.27
CA GLU A 232 -22.79 -22.15 -18.92
C GLU A 232 -21.29 -22.45 -18.80
N GLY A 233 -20.87 -22.89 -17.61
CA GLY A 233 -19.48 -23.19 -17.29
C GLY A 233 -18.59 -21.97 -17.02
N VAL A 234 -17.36 -22.24 -16.55
CA VAL A 234 -16.35 -21.20 -16.26
C VAL A 234 -15.60 -20.86 -17.55
N THR A 235 -16.22 -20.08 -18.43
CA THR A 235 -15.58 -19.60 -19.67
C THR A 235 -15.12 -18.14 -19.52
N ILE A 236 -13.81 -17.91 -19.54
CA ILE A 236 -13.21 -16.57 -19.45
C ILE A 236 -12.71 -16.17 -20.84
N PRO A 237 -13.22 -15.08 -21.44
CA PRO A 237 -12.69 -14.57 -22.71
C PRO A 237 -11.20 -14.24 -22.58
N ALA A 238 -10.41 -14.59 -23.59
CA ALA A 238 -9.03 -14.14 -23.69
C ALA A 238 -8.97 -12.61 -23.86
N ILE A 239 -7.92 -12.00 -23.33
CA ILE A 239 -7.61 -10.59 -23.60
C ILE A 239 -7.30 -10.47 -25.10
N PRO A 240 -7.94 -9.53 -25.85
CA PRO A 240 -7.66 -9.35 -27.26
C PRO A 240 -6.19 -9.04 -27.53
N ILE A 241 -5.78 -9.20 -28.80
CA ILE A 241 -4.48 -8.71 -29.25
C ILE A 241 -4.55 -7.17 -29.29
N GLY A 242 -3.44 -6.51 -28.98
CA GLY A 242 -3.34 -5.05 -29.04
C GLY A 242 -3.56 -4.47 -30.43
N LYS A 243 -3.53 -3.15 -30.53
CA LYS A 243 -3.85 -2.41 -31.76
C LYS A 243 -2.71 -1.47 -32.17
N PRO A 244 -2.55 -1.16 -33.47
CA PRO A 244 -1.62 -0.14 -33.90
C PRO A 244 -1.96 1.24 -33.32
N LYS A 245 -0.94 2.06 -33.08
CA LYS A 245 -1.10 3.47 -32.68
C LYS A 245 -1.04 4.37 -33.93
N GLU A 246 -1.65 5.55 -33.86
CA GLU A 246 -1.66 6.62 -34.89
C GLU A 246 -1.34 6.17 -36.33
N GLY A 247 -2.32 5.63 -37.05
CA GLY A 247 -2.15 5.28 -38.47
C GLY A 247 -1.16 4.14 -38.75
N GLY A 248 -0.83 3.31 -37.76
CA GLY A 248 0.09 2.18 -37.90
C GLY A 248 1.47 2.41 -37.29
N GLN A 249 1.76 3.62 -36.80
CA GLN A 249 3.03 3.95 -36.18
C GLN A 249 2.95 3.76 -34.66
N GLY A 250 3.46 2.61 -34.20
CA GLY A 250 3.44 2.21 -32.80
C GLY A 250 2.40 1.13 -32.51
N TYR A 251 2.31 0.72 -31.23
CA TYR A 251 1.51 -0.42 -30.81
C TYR A 251 1.04 -0.26 -29.36
N VAL A 252 -0.25 -0.50 -29.13
CA VAL A 252 -0.89 -0.44 -27.81
C VAL A 252 -1.36 -1.85 -27.44
N PRO A 253 -0.71 -2.52 -26.46
CA PRO A 253 -1.20 -3.79 -25.93
C PRO A 253 -2.61 -3.63 -25.37
N GLU A 254 -3.50 -4.59 -25.63
CA GLU A 254 -4.78 -4.64 -24.95
C GLU A 254 -4.60 -5.13 -23.52
N ARG A 255 -5.42 -4.63 -22.60
CA ARG A 255 -5.28 -4.88 -21.17
C ARG A 255 -6.61 -5.35 -20.61
N ASN A 256 -6.59 -6.04 -19.47
CA ASN A 256 -7.83 -6.41 -18.80
C ASN A 256 -8.56 -5.13 -18.35
N PRO A 257 -9.73 -4.78 -18.93
CA PRO A 257 -10.43 -3.55 -18.57
C PRO A 257 -10.98 -3.60 -17.14
N TYR A 258 -11.12 -4.80 -16.57
CA TYR A 258 -11.69 -5.05 -15.26
C TYR A 258 -10.66 -5.17 -14.15
N PHE A 259 -9.37 -5.12 -14.45
CA PHE A 259 -8.33 -5.23 -13.44
C PHE A 259 -7.29 -4.13 -13.62
N LYS A 260 -7.60 -2.97 -13.04
CA LYS A 260 -6.64 -1.88 -12.93
C LYS A 260 -5.64 -2.23 -11.83
N LYS A 261 -4.37 -1.93 -12.03
CA LYS A 261 -3.30 -2.33 -11.11
C LYS A 261 -2.70 -1.16 -10.35
N PHE A 262 -3.18 0.06 -10.59
CA PHE A 262 -2.63 1.24 -9.94
C PHE A 262 -2.79 1.25 -8.42
N SER A 263 -3.87 0.65 -7.92
CA SER A 263 -4.13 0.44 -6.50
C SER A 263 -3.06 -0.42 -5.81
N THR A 264 -2.21 -1.12 -6.57
CA THR A 264 -1.12 -1.99 -6.07
C THR A 264 0.22 -1.27 -5.89
N ARG A 265 0.33 -0.02 -6.40
CA ARG A 265 1.59 0.72 -6.42
C ARG A 265 1.90 1.37 -5.09
N THR A 266 3.18 1.27 -4.72
CA THR A 266 3.81 2.17 -3.74
C THR A 266 4.71 3.20 -4.44
N MET A 267 5.12 2.90 -5.68
CA MET A 267 5.91 3.76 -6.54
C MET A 267 5.51 3.53 -8.00
N ARG A 268 5.83 4.47 -8.88
CA ARG A 268 5.63 4.36 -10.32
C ARG A 268 6.86 4.84 -11.10
N PRO A 269 7.08 4.39 -12.35
CA PRO A 269 8.16 4.90 -13.17
C PRO A 269 7.82 6.27 -13.74
N VAL A 270 8.80 7.18 -13.68
CA VAL A 270 8.82 8.45 -14.39
C VAL A 270 9.87 8.36 -15.48
N ILE A 271 9.54 8.82 -16.70
CA ILE A 271 10.35 8.55 -17.90
C ILE A 271 10.92 9.85 -18.47
N ASP A 272 12.23 9.93 -18.65
CA ASP A 272 12.86 10.96 -19.47
C ASP A 272 12.90 10.50 -20.94
N PHE A 273 11.92 10.98 -21.71
CA PHE A 273 11.80 10.64 -23.14
C PHE A 273 12.93 11.23 -23.99
N ASP A 274 13.60 12.29 -23.55
CA ASP A 274 14.70 12.92 -24.32
C ASP A 274 16.00 12.09 -24.23
N THR A 275 16.17 11.29 -23.17
CA THR A 275 17.34 10.40 -23.00
C THR A 275 17.09 8.98 -23.50
N CYS A 276 15.86 8.64 -23.88
CA CYS A 276 15.48 7.31 -24.33
C CYS A 276 16.18 6.91 -25.64
N VAL A 277 17.00 5.85 -25.57
CA VAL A 277 17.70 5.28 -26.73
C VAL A 277 16.86 4.27 -27.53
N LYS A 278 15.57 4.13 -27.21
CA LYS A 278 14.59 3.30 -27.94
C LYS A 278 14.99 1.82 -28.04
N CYS A 279 15.67 1.30 -27.02
CA CYS A 279 16.21 -0.06 -27.00
C CYS A 279 15.19 -1.17 -26.73
N ASN A 280 13.91 -0.84 -26.47
CA ASN A 280 12.78 -1.75 -26.17
C ASN A 280 12.89 -2.66 -24.92
N LEU A 281 13.98 -2.61 -24.15
CA LEU A 281 14.18 -3.47 -22.98
C LEU A 281 13.08 -3.31 -21.92
N CYS A 282 12.65 -2.07 -21.63
CA CYS A 282 11.55 -1.81 -20.69
C CYS A 282 10.21 -2.41 -21.16
N TRP A 283 9.98 -2.48 -22.47
CA TRP A 283 8.78 -3.05 -23.07
C TRP A 283 8.80 -4.58 -23.00
N ILE A 284 9.91 -5.23 -23.38
CA ILE A 284 10.04 -6.69 -23.36
C ILE A 284 10.05 -7.24 -21.93
N ALA A 285 10.72 -6.57 -21.00
CA ALA A 285 10.88 -7.05 -19.63
C ALA A 285 9.67 -6.77 -18.73
N CYS A 286 8.71 -5.95 -19.17
CA CYS A 286 7.55 -5.61 -18.36
C CYS A 286 6.63 -6.83 -18.18
N PRO A 287 6.45 -7.35 -16.95
CA PRO A 287 5.61 -8.54 -16.73
C PRO A 287 4.12 -8.28 -16.96
N ASP A 288 3.71 -7.00 -16.98
CA ASP A 288 2.33 -6.57 -17.08
C ASP A 288 1.99 -5.91 -18.42
N SER A 289 2.93 -5.88 -19.37
CA SER A 289 2.75 -5.28 -20.71
C SER A 289 2.18 -3.85 -20.68
N VAL A 290 2.69 -3.02 -19.76
CA VAL A 290 2.13 -1.68 -19.51
C VAL A 290 2.66 -0.62 -20.46
N PHE A 291 3.72 -0.91 -21.22
CA PHE A 291 4.29 0.04 -22.15
C PHE A 291 3.57 0.00 -23.50
N ASP A 292 3.10 1.16 -23.94
CA ASP A 292 2.70 1.44 -25.31
C ASP A 292 3.95 1.83 -26.12
N VAL A 293 4.06 1.31 -27.34
CA VAL A 293 5.07 1.75 -28.31
C VAL A 293 4.52 2.99 -29.02
N MET A 294 5.22 4.11 -28.88
CA MET A 294 4.78 5.40 -29.38
C MET A 294 5.22 5.62 -30.84
N PRO A 295 4.59 6.53 -31.60
CA PRO A 295 4.91 6.76 -33.02
C PRO A 295 6.36 7.16 -33.28
N ASP A 296 6.99 7.83 -32.32
CA ASP A 296 8.40 8.22 -32.36
C ASP A 296 9.38 7.10 -31.94
N GLY A 297 8.86 5.92 -31.61
CA GLY A 297 9.62 4.75 -31.13
C GLY A 297 9.99 4.79 -29.65
N THR A 298 9.51 5.76 -28.88
CA THR A 298 9.63 5.75 -27.42
C THR A 298 8.56 4.86 -26.77
N PHE A 299 8.63 4.67 -25.45
CA PHE A 299 7.76 3.75 -24.72
C PHE A 299 7.06 4.48 -23.57
N ASP A 300 5.73 4.61 -23.65
CA ASP A 300 4.93 5.26 -22.61
C ASP A 300 4.28 4.22 -21.71
N ALA A 301 4.43 4.36 -20.39
CA ALA A 301 3.85 3.43 -19.45
C ALA A 301 2.41 3.82 -19.11
N ASN A 302 1.47 2.91 -19.36
CA ASN A 302 0.07 3.05 -18.96
C ASN A 302 -0.04 2.97 -17.42
N MET A 303 -0.27 4.12 -16.79
CA MET A 303 -0.36 4.24 -15.34
C MET A 303 -1.64 3.67 -14.74
N GLU A 304 -2.63 3.23 -15.51
CA GLU A 304 -3.76 2.47 -14.92
C GLU A 304 -3.42 0.99 -14.72
N ALA A 305 -2.56 0.45 -15.59
CA ALA A 305 -2.15 -0.95 -15.58
C ALA A 305 -0.79 -1.19 -14.90
N CYS A 306 0.00 -0.15 -14.65
CA CYS A 306 1.28 -0.24 -13.96
C CYS A 306 1.09 -0.69 -12.50
N CYS A 307 1.77 -1.78 -12.11
CA CYS A 307 1.84 -2.26 -10.73
C CYS A 307 3.03 -1.72 -9.93
N GLY A 308 3.91 -0.92 -10.55
CA GLY A 308 5.01 -0.27 -9.84
C GLY A 308 6.18 -1.17 -9.46
N CYS A 309 6.39 -2.30 -10.15
CA CYS A 309 7.41 -3.29 -9.79
C CYS A 309 8.87 -2.81 -9.93
N GLY A 310 9.13 -1.78 -10.75
CA GLY A 310 10.46 -1.22 -10.99
C GLY A 310 11.37 -2.02 -11.92
N VAL A 311 10.87 -3.08 -12.56
CA VAL A 311 11.68 -3.87 -13.52
C VAL A 311 12.18 -3.00 -14.68
N CYS A 312 11.37 -2.05 -15.15
CA CYS A 312 11.74 -1.14 -16.24
C CYS A 312 12.93 -0.23 -15.90
N GLU A 313 12.98 0.32 -14.68
CA GLU A 313 14.15 1.05 -14.18
C GLU A 313 15.38 0.14 -14.10
N ALA A 314 15.21 -1.10 -13.64
CA ALA A 314 16.30 -2.07 -13.48
C ALA A 314 17.02 -2.41 -14.79
N VAL A 315 16.24 -2.59 -15.86
CA VAL A 315 16.75 -3.05 -17.17
C VAL A 315 17.13 -1.91 -18.11
N CYS A 316 16.79 -0.66 -17.77
CA CYS A 316 17.10 0.47 -18.63
C CYS A 316 18.62 0.69 -18.68
N PRO A 317 19.25 0.69 -19.88
CA PRO A 317 20.69 0.82 -20.00
C PRO A 317 21.16 2.28 -19.88
N VAL A 318 20.23 3.24 -19.96
CA VAL A 318 20.50 4.67 -19.81
C VAL A 318 20.21 5.05 -18.36
N GLU A 319 21.19 5.64 -17.71
CA GLU A 319 21.07 6.15 -16.35
C GLU A 319 19.95 7.21 -16.26
N ASP A 320 19.12 7.09 -15.22
CA ASP A 320 17.99 7.99 -14.91
C ASP A 320 16.98 8.26 -16.04
N CYS A 321 17.01 7.47 -17.13
CA CYS A 321 15.99 7.53 -18.17
C CYS A 321 14.62 7.04 -17.64
N ILE A 322 14.63 6.07 -16.72
CA ILE A 322 13.44 5.64 -16.00
C ILE A 322 13.78 5.66 -14.52
N THR A 323 13.05 6.44 -13.73
CA THR A 323 13.25 6.55 -12.28
C THR A 323 11.95 6.22 -11.55
N MET A 324 12.03 5.37 -10.53
CA MET A 324 10.88 5.07 -9.68
C MET A 324 10.65 6.18 -8.65
N VAL A 325 9.43 6.68 -8.58
CA VAL A 325 9.01 7.76 -7.66
C VAL A 325 7.80 7.30 -6.87
N ASN A 326 7.75 7.67 -5.58
CA ASN A 326 6.70 7.30 -4.64
C ASN A 326 5.32 7.70 -5.17
N GLU A 327 4.37 6.78 -5.05
CA GLU A 327 3.02 6.93 -5.58
C GLU A 327 2.29 8.14 -4.94
N SER A 328 2.56 8.48 -3.68
CA SER A 328 1.98 9.65 -3.01
C SER A 328 2.30 10.99 -3.67
N ALA A 329 3.31 11.04 -4.55
CA ALA A 329 3.69 12.27 -5.26
C ALA A 329 2.81 12.58 -6.49
N PHE A 330 1.78 11.79 -6.79
CA PHE A 330 1.01 11.89 -8.04
C PHE A 330 -0.49 11.96 -7.77
N ASP A 331 -1.21 12.80 -8.51
CA ASP A 331 -2.66 12.97 -8.31
C ASP A 331 -3.50 12.28 -9.41
N ASP A 332 -2.87 11.76 -10.48
CA ASP A 332 -3.56 11.13 -11.60
C ASP A 332 -2.77 9.95 -12.22
N ASN A 333 -3.33 9.34 -13.27
CA ASN A 333 -2.72 8.27 -14.07
C ASN A 333 -2.56 8.68 -15.55
N ALA A 334 -2.39 9.97 -15.84
CA ALA A 334 -2.29 10.48 -17.20
C ALA A 334 -1.01 10.00 -17.92
N SER A 335 -1.06 9.99 -19.25
CA SER A 335 0.10 9.67 -20.10
C SER A 335 1.21 10.70 -19.93
N GLN A 336 2.40 10.22 -19.59
CA GLN A 336 3.60 11.06 -19.50
C GLN A 336 4.07 11.47 -20.89
N TRP A 337 3.97 10.58 -21.88
CA TRP A 337 4.36 10.90 -23.25
C TRP A 337 3.48 11.97 -23.90
N GLU A 338 2.17 11.95 -23.67
CA GLU A 338 1.29 13.02 -24.19
C GLU A 338 1.63 14.38 -23.57
N ALA A 339 1.95 14.41 -22.27
CA ALA A 339 2.42 15.62 -21.59
C ALA A 339 3.75 16.11 -22.18
N TRP A 340 4.72 15.22 -22.39
CA TRP A 340 6.01 15.54 -23.02
C TRP A 340 5.86 16.01 -24.47
N ARG A 341 5.03 15.34 -25.28
CA ARG A 341 4.78 15.72 -26.68
C ARG A 341 4.17 17.12 -26.78
N LYS A 342 3.24 17.44 -25.86
CA LYS A 342 2.54 18.73 -25.85
C LYS A 342 3.44 19.89 -25.42
N ASP A 343 4.23 19.71 -24.38
CA ASP A 343 5.15 20.72 -23.86
C ASP A 343 6.40 20.08 -23.24
N LYS A 344 7.46 19.97 -24.05
CA LYS A 344 8.73 19.38 -23.61
C LYS A 344 9.40 20.16 -22.49
N ALA A 345 9.34 21.48 -22.52
CA ALA A 345 10.02 22.32 -21.53
C ALA A 345 9.31 22.26 -20.17
N GLY A 346 7.97 22.32 -20.19
CA GLY A 346 7.14 22.08 -19.01
C GLY A 346 7.33 20.67 -18.45
N TYR A 347 7.34 19.66 -19.31
CA TYR A 347 7.59 18.28 -18.90
C TYR A 347 8.97 18.11 -18.25
N LYS A 348 10.03 18.67 -18.81
CA LYS A 348 11.38 18.60 -18.24
C LYS A 348 11.48 19.26 -16.86
N THR A 349 10.75 20.35 -16.65
CA THR A 349 10.65 21.01 -15.34
C THR A 349 9.90 20.12 -14.35
N TRP A 350 8.78 19.54 -14.76
CA TRP A 350 8.02 18.59 -13.95
C TRP A 350 8.85 17.35 -13.59
N LEU A 351 9.55 16.77 -14.57
CA LEU A 351 10.45 15.63 -14.43
C LEU A 351 11.53 15.91 -13.38
N GLY A 352 12.23 17.05 -13.51
CA GLY A 352 13.25 17.47 -12.56
C GLY A 352 12.69 17.66 -11.14
N ALA A 353 11.46 18.17 -11.00
CA ALA A 353 10.81 18.29 -9.71
C ALA A 353 10.44 16.93 -9.09
N LYS A 354 10.03 15.93 -9.90
CA LYS A 354 9.72 14.58 -9.43
C LYS A 354 10.97 13.78 -9.06
N ILE A 355 12.00 13.83 -9.90
CA ILE A 355 13.23 13.05 -9.70
C ILE A 355 14.15 13.71 -8.66
N GLY A 356 14.18 15.04 -8.60
CA GLY A 356 15.01 15.78 -7.66
C GLY A 356 14.54 15.71 -6.19
N ASP A 357 13.31 15.28 -5.93
CA ASP A 357 12.81 15.12 -4.56
C ASP A 357 13.25 13.79 -3.94
N LYS A 358 14.39 13.83 -3.25
CA LYS A 358 14.97 12.73 -2.47
C LYS A 358 14.01 12.09 -1.46
N LYS A 359 12.92 12.75 -1.04
CA LYS A 359 11.91 12.12 -0.15
C LYS A 359 11.03 11.14 -0.90
N THR A 360 10.84 11.35 -2.20
CA THR A 360 9.91 10.57 -3.04
C THR A 360 10.64 9.62 -3.98
N THR A 361 11.93 9.81 -4.25
CA THR A 361 12.73 8.94 -5.13
C THR A 361 13.46 7.81 -4.43
N VAL A 362 13.42 7.76 -3.10
CA VAL A 362 13.95 6.62 -2.33
C VAL A 362 13.05 5.41 -2.55
N ARG A 363 13.66 4.30 -2.96
CA ARG A 363 12.95 3.04 -3.22
C ARG A 363 12.23 2.56 -1.96
N SER A 364 10.91 2.45 -2.02
CA SER A 364 10.07 2.01 -0.89
C SER A 364 10.19 0.51 -0.61
N HIS A 365 10.37 -0.32 -1.64
CA HIS A 365 10.44 -1.78 -1.51
C HIS A 365 11.31 -2.46 -2.57
N GLY A 366 11.72 -3.68 -2.25
CA GLY A 366 12.45 -4.56 -3.16
C GLY A 366 13.90 -4.74 -2.72
N PHE A 367 14.39 -5.98 -2.85
CA PHE A 367 15.76 -6.31 -2.46
C PHE A 367 16.75 -5.68 -3.43
N ARG A 368 17.67 -4.90 -2.89
CA ARG A 368 18.91 -4.53 -3.56
C ARG A 368 19.88 -5.70 -3.40
N PHE A 369 20.14 -6.15 -2.17
CA PHE A 369 21.03 -7.28 -1.87
C PHE A 369 20.64 -7.96 -0.55
N ARG A 370 21.22 -9.14 -0.26
CA ARG A 370 21.04 -9.82 1.04
C ARG A 370 21.76 -9.02 2.13
N GLY A 371 21.04 -8.65 3.20
CA GLY A 371 21.58 -7.86 4.32
C GLY A 371 21.13 -6.39 4.35
N GLN A 372 20.48 -5.90 3.28
CA GLN A 372 19.98 -4.51 3.20
C GLN A 372 19.12 -4.11 4.41
N TYR A 373 18.21 -4.99 4.87
CA TYR A 373 17.36 -4.68 6.02
C TYR A 373 18.12 -4.55 7.33
N ASP A 374 19.20 -5.30 7.53
CA ASP A 374 20.01 -5.21 8.75
C ASP A 374 20.74 -3.86 8.82
N GLU A 375 21.16 -3.33 7.66
CA GLU A 375 21.72 -1.98 7.54
C GLU A 375 20.66 -0.90 7.80
N GLU A 376 19.47 -1.03 7.18
CA GLU A 376 18.34 -0.12 7.40
C GLU A 376 17.90 -0.09 8.87
N ILE A 377 17.80 -1.24 9.53
CA ILE A 377 17.35 -1.32 10.94
C ILE A 377 18.33 -0.61 11.87
N LYS A 378 19.66 -0.86 11.73
CA LYS A 378 20.68 -0.16 12.53
C LYS A 378 20.55 1.36 12.39
N HIS A 379 20.27 1.81 11.17
CA HIS A 379 20.15 3.22 10.85
C HIS A 379 18.82 3.84 11.32
N ASP A 380 17.69 3.15 11.11
CA ASP A 380 16.34 3.60 11.44
C ASP A 380 16.11 3.71 12.96
N LEU A 381 16.77 2.86 13.76
CA LEU A 381 16.74 2.92 15.23
C LEU A 381 17.46 4.16 15.79
N ASP A 382 18.51 4.66 15.12
CA ASP A 382 19.36 5.74 15.63
C ASP A 382 18.96 7.16 15.16
N SER A 383 18.20 7.31 14.06
CA SER A 383 18.08 8.64 13.43
C SER A 383 16.77 8.98 12.71
N GLY A 384 15.71 8.18 12.79
CA GLY A 384 14.42 8.58 12.21
C GLY A 384 14.43 8.70 10.67
N GLY A 385 15.23 7.86 10.01
CA GLY A 385 15.10 7.50 8.59
C GLY A 385 15.87 8.38 7.60
N VAL A 386 17.04 7.93 7.15
CA VAL A 386 17.79 8.52 6.02
C VAL A 386 17.61 7.67 4.74
N GLU A 387 17.96 8.31 3.63
CA GLU A 387 17.93 7.97 2.20
C GLU A 387 18.54 6.61 1.83
N ILE A 388 17.86 5.87 0.95
CA ILE A 388 18.51 4.90 0.05
C ILE A 388 18.53 5.55 -1.32
N THR A 389 19.72 5.95 -1.78
CA THR A 389 19.95 6.41 -3.14
C THR A 389 19.59 5.32 -4.15
N ALA A 390 18.93 5.74 -5.23
CA ALA A 390 18.21 4.97 -6.23
C ALA A 390 18.89 3.66 -6.71
N GLY A 391 18.04 2.70 -7.09
CA GLY A 391 18.41 1.60 -8.00
C GLY A 391 18.38 0.18 -7.42
N ILE A 392 17.89 -0.74 -8.25
CA ILE A 392 18.20 -2.18 -8.18
C ILE A 392 19.67 -2.35 -8.60
N PRO A 393 20.50 -3.15 -7.91
CA PRO A 393 21.83 -3.45 -8.39
C PRO A 393 21.66 -4.50 -9.48
N GLY A 394 21.49 -4.04 -10.72
CA GLY A 394 22.00 -4.81 -11.84
C GLY A 394 23.53 -4.81 -11.80
N GLU A 395 24.17 -5.56 -12.69
CA GLU A 395 25.64 -5.57 -12.89
C GLU A 395 26.27 -4.17 -13.14
N ASN A 396 25.44 -3.13 -13.27
CA ASN A 396 25.83 -1.73 -13.44
C ASN A 396 25.83 -0.91 -12.13
N ALA A 397 25.59 -1.51 -10.95
CA ALA A 397 25.51 -0.81 -9.66
C ALA A 397 26.77 0.01 -9.34
N ASP A 398 27.95 -0.49 -9.76
CA ASP A 398 29.24 0.14 -9.51
C ASP A 398 29.48 1.43 -10.31
N ARG A 399 28.57 1.77 -11.25
CA ARG A 399 28.66 3.00 -12.06
C ARG A 399 27.73 4.13 -11.58
N LYS A 400 26.87 3.86 -10.59
CA LYS A 400 25.82 4.79 -10.11
C LYS A 400 26.18 5.56 -8.82
N THR A 401 27.45 5.59 -8.44
CA THR A 401 27.94 6.41 -7.33
C THR A 401 28.89 7.48 -7.84
N VAL A 402 28.39 8.70 -7.98
CA VAL A 402 29.19 9.93 -7.91
C VAL A 402 28.54 10.86 -6.91
#